data_AF-A0A945CFK1-F1
#
_entry.id   AF-A0A945CFK1-F1
#
_cell.length_a   1.000
_cell.length_b   1.000
_cell.length_c   1.000
_cell.angle_alpha   90.00
_cell.angle_beta   90.00
_cell.angle_gamma   90.00
#
_symmetry.space_group_name_H-M   'P 1'
#
loop_
_entity.id
_entity.type
_entity.pdbx_description
1 polymer ?
#
loop_
_entity_poly.entity_id
_entity_poly.type
_entity_poly.pdbx_seq_one_letter_code
_entity_poly.pdbx_strand_id
1 'polypeptide(L)'
;MNPPTVQALAEFESFAADTRILYDHTSPQGGEYGAVFERIREGLEQVGRDGCGCFSVCAVTAFREVLLDYVPADPSRHIQLLGQLGDFTHQDTKEAFERWLGSVHVDRGNPCLRREEESILATCWHPHPGSLLDYLFNDPAEVGRLLAERLRPGNGHSLRLIGHSLTGVPAAALRPFVDSLTVAYVRGADIHLLAPVLPVLEEWEADAVFIEGCAPVSLLGALLIHELTEMVLEESKIWDFLEAHIIACTLERCLKGHMLHVAVEDFFL
;
A
#
# COMPACT_ATOMS: atom_id res chain seq x y z
N MET A 1 -11.65 4.10 -2.03
CA MET A 1 -11.65 4.40 -3.48
C MET A 1 -11.32 3.13 -4.25
N ASN A 2 -11.69 3.04 -5.53
CA ASN A 2 -11.37 1.86 -6.35
C ASN A 2 -10.25 2.23 -7.32
N PRO A 3 -9.22 1.40 -7.50
CA PRO A 3 -8.16 1.63 -8.50
C PRO A 3 -8.76 1.82 -9.90
N PRO A 4 -8.01 2.40 -10.85
CA PRO A 4 -8.39 2.40 -12.25
C PRO A 4 -8.54 0.97 -12.77
N THR A 5 -9.56 0.74 -13.60
CA THR A 5 -9.76 -0.57 -14.24
C THR A 5 -8.69 -0.85 -15.29
N VAL A 6 -8.47 -2.13 -15.63
CA VAL A 6 -7.57 -2.52 -16.74
C VAL A 6 -7.89 -1.79 -18.04
N GLN A 7 -9.18 -1.54 -18.32
CA GLN A 7 -9.60 -0.78 -19.50
C GLN A 7 -9.16 0.69 -19.39
N ALA A 8 -9.34 1.32 -18.23
CA ALA A 8 -8.90 2.69 -17.99
C ALA A 8 -7.37 2.83 -18.12
N LEU A 9 -6.61 1.88 -17.59
CA LEU A 9 -5.15 1.85 -17.72
C LEU A 9 -4.73 1.77 -19.19
N ALA A 10 -5.34 0.85 -19.96
CA ALA A 10 -5.04 0.70 -21.38
C ALA A 10 -5.40 1.94 -22.20
N GLU A 11 -6.52 2.59 -21.89
CA GLU A 11 -6.92 3.85 -22.52
C GLU A 11 -5.91 4.96 -22.21
N PHE A 12 -5.57 5.16 -20.93
CA PHE A 12 -4.58 6.15 -20.51
C PHE A 12 -3.22 5.95 -21.20
N GLU A 13 -2.68 4.72 -21.19
CA GLU A 13 -1.39 4.41 -21.79
C GLU A 13 -1.38 4.65 -23.31
N SER A 14 -2.52 4.50 -23.99
CA SER A 14 -2.62 4.81 -25.42
C SER A 14 -2.47 6.31 -25.73
N PHE A 15 -2.80 7.17 -24.77
CA PHE A 15 -2.64 8.62 -24.86
C PHE A 15 -1.30 9.11 -24.31
N ALA A 16 -0.76 8.44 -23.29
CA ALA A 16 0.51 8.76 -22.64
C ALA A 16 1.72 8.34 -23.51
N ALA A 17 1.79 8.83 -24.75
CA ALA A 17 2.81 8.45 -25.73
C ALA A 17 4.25 8.76 -25.29
N ASP A 18 4.44 9.73 -24.39
CA ASP A 18 5.72 10.06 -23.76
C ASP A 18 5.93 9.27 -22.47
N THR A 19 6.34 8.01 -22.61
CA THR A 19 6.79 7.15 -21.51
C THR A 19 8.32 7.18 -21.38
N ARG A 20 8.81 7.15 -20.13
CA ARG A 20 10.24 7.08 -19.84
C ARG A 20 10.52 5.97 -18.82
N ILE A 21 11.52 5.13 -19.11
CA ILE A 21 12.04 4.19 -18.12
C ILE A 21 12.87 5.00 -17.11
N LEU A 22 12.36 5.11 -15.89
CA LEU A 22 12.97 5.84 -14.78
C LEU A 22 13.92 4.95 -13.97
N TYR A 23 13.59 3.66 -13.89
CA TYR A 23 14.42 2.62 -13.28
C TYR A 23 14.33 1.33 -14.09
N ASP A 24 15.46 0.63 -14.20
CA ASP A 24 15.52 -0.73 -14.75
C ASP A 24 16.49 -1.57 -13.93
N HIS A 25 15.95 -2.56 -13.23
CA HIS A 25 16.67 -3.52 -12.41
C HIS A 25 17.76 -4.30 -13.16
N THR A 26 17.60 -4.47 -14.47
CA THR A 26 18.55 -5.23 -15.30
C THR A 26 19.72 -4.38 -15.81
N SER A 27 19.65 -3.06 -15.61
CA SER A 27 20.66 -2.11 -16.06
C SER A 27 21.70 -1.83 -14.96
N PRO A 28 23.01 -1.87 -15.24
CA PRO A 28 24.07 -1.61 -14.26
C PRO A 28 24.01 -0.22 -13.61
N GLN A 29 23.33 0.74 -14.23
CA GLN A 29 23.19 2.10 -13.71
C GLN A 29 21.83 2.35 -13.04
N GLY A 30 20.89 1.40 -13.10
CA GLY A 30 19.56 1.52 -12.49
C GLY A 30 18.69 2.68 -13.00
N GLY A 31 19.14 3.48 -13.98
CA GLY A 31 18.43 4.68 -14.41
C GLY A 31 18.50 5.83 -13.39
N GLU A 32 17.72 6.90 -13.63
CA GLU A 32 17.69 8.09 -12.78
C GLU A 32 17.24 7.80 -11.34
N TYR A 33 16.47 6.72 -11.15
CA TYR A 33 15.90 6.34 -9.85
C TYR A 33 16.67 5.20 -9.17
N GLY A 34 17.84 4.80 -9.69
CA GLY A 34 18.67 3.75 -9.08
C GLY A 34 18.96 4.02 -7.60
N ALA A 35 19.35 5.26 -7.26
CA ALA A 35 19.62 5.65 -5.87
C ALA A 35 18.37 5.63 -4.98
N VAL A 36 17.17 5.85 -5.53
CA VAL A 36 15.91 5.75 -4.77
C VAL A 36 15.65 4.30 -4.39
N PHE A 37 15.76 3.38 -5.36
CA PHE A 37 15.54 1.95 -5.10
C PHE A 37 16.60 1.34 -4.17
N GLU A 38 17.86 1.77 -4.27
CA GLU A 38 18.89 1.35 -3.30
C GLU A 38 18.55 1.81 -1.88
N ARG A 39 18.10 3.07 -1.69
CA ARG A 39 17.66 3.54 -0.37
C ARG A 39 16.46 2.78 0.17
N ILE A 40 15.48 2.46 -0.69
CA ILE A 40 14.34 1.62 -0.31
C ILE A 40 14.84 0.25 0.15
N ARG A 41 15.70 -0.41 -0.63
CA ARG A 41 16.28 -1.71 -0.31
C ARG A 41 17.02 -1.67 1.03
N GLU A 42 17.91 -0.70 1.24
CA GLU A 42 18.65 -0.53 2.50
C GLU A 42 17.71 -0.32 3.69
N GLY A 43 16.66 0.50 3.53
CA GLY A 43 15.64 0.71 4.55
C GLY A 43 14.87 -0.57 4.90
N LEU A 44 14.47 -1.35 3.90
CA LEU A 44 13.80 -2.64 4.09
C LEU A 44 14.72 -3.68 4.73
N GLU A 45 16.00 -3.74 4.33
CA GLU A 45 16.98 -4.61 4.98
C GLU A 45 17.23 -4.22 6.43
N GLN A 46 17.18 -2.93 6.74
CA GLN A 46 17.29 -2.43 8.10
C GLN A 46 16.10 -2.87 8.96
N VAL A 47 14.88 -2.73 8.45
CA VAL A 47 13.67 -3.30 9.08
C VAL A 47 13.81 -4.81 9.23
N GLY A 48 14.38 -5.50 8.24
CA GLY A 48 14.60 -6.95 8.26
C GLY A 48 15.66 -7.45 9.25
N ARG A 49 16.57 -6.59 9.72
CA ARG A 49 17.58 -6.92 10.73
C ARG A 49 17.12 -6.60 12.14
N ASP A 50 16.60 -5.39 12.33
CA ASP A 50 16.40 -4.82 13.66
C ASP A 50 14.92 -4.85 14.08
N GLY A 51 14.02 -5.19 13.15
CA GLY A 51 12.60 -4.96 13.29
C GLY A 51 12.26 -3.47 13.35
N CYS A 52 10.97 -3.15 13.47
CA CYS A 52 10.53 -1.85 13.96
C CYS A 52 9.59 -2.12 15.13
N GLY A 53 9.98 -1.74 16.35
CA GLY A 53 9.12 -1.91 17.52
C GLY A 53 7.77 -1.18 17.42
N CYS A 54 7.72 -0.23 16.48
CA CYS A 54 6.59 0.52 15.98
C CYS A 54 5.60 -0.31 15.16
N PHE A 55 6.11 -1.17 14.28
CA PHE A 55 5.33 -1.73 13.17
C PHE A 55 4.19 -2.62 13.64
N SER A 56 4.40 -3.51 14.60
CA SER A 56 3.35 -4.45 15.02
C SER A 56 2.19 -3.77 15.73
N VAL A 57 2.47 -2.76 16.57
CA VAL A 57 1.43 -1.94 17.22
C VAL A 57 0.72 -1.07 16.19
N CYS A 58 1.44 -0.51 15.22
CA CYS A 58 0.87 0.25 14.13
C CYS A 58 0.07 -0.61 13.14
N ALA A 59 0.41 -1.90 12.95
CA ALA A 59 -0.17 -2.74 11.91
C ALA A 59 -1.65 -3.05 12.14
N VAL A 60 -2.05 -3.34 13.39
CA VAL A 60 -3.47 -3.60 13.71
C VAL A 60 -4.31 -2.33 13.53
N THR A 61 -3.83 -1.19 14.04
CA THR A 61 -4.49 0.11 13.86
C THR A 61 -4.58 0.48 12.39
N ALA A 62 -3.47 0.41 11.66
CA ALA A 62 -3.41 0.70 10.23
C ALA A 62 -4.36 -0.20 9.45
N PHE A 63 -4.34 -1.51 9.70
CA PHE A 63 -5.22 -2.46 9.03
C PHE A 63 -6.69 -2.17 9.29
N ARG A 64 -7.07 -1.89 10.55
CA ARG A 64 -8.44 -1.46 10.89
C ARG A 64 -8.85 -0.24 10.07
N GLU A 65 -8.02 0.79 10.05
CA GLU A 65 -8.35 2.02 9.33
C GLU A 65 -8.45 1.78 7.82
N VAL A 66 -7.56 0.98 7.24
CA VAL A 66 -7.60 0.61 5.82
C VAL A 66 -8.89 -0.15 5.51
N LEU A 67 -9.26 -1.13 6.33
CA LEU A 67 -10.52 -1.84 6.17
C LEU A 67 -11.70 -0.87 6.11
N LEU A 68 -11.75 0.09 7.02
CA LEU A 68 -12.85 1.05 7.09
C LEU A 68 -12.84 2.07 5.94
N ASP A 69 -11.70 2.38 5.34
CA ASP A 69 -11.59 3.35 4.26
C ASP A 69 -11.87 2.73 2.88
N TYR A 70 -11.54 1.45 2.70
CA TYR A 70 -11.61 0.78 1.40
C TYR A 70 -12.74 -0.24 1.28
N VAL A 71 -13.21 -0.83 2.38
CA VAL A 71 -14.31 -1.78 2.35
C VAL A 71 -15.63 -1.05 2.56
N PRO A 72 -16.66 -1.25 1.70
CA PRO A 72 -17.97 -0.65 1.91
C PRO A 72 -18.51 -0.97 3.30
N ALA A 73 -19.28 -0.05 3.88
CA ALA A 73 -19.93 -0.17 5.20
C ALA A 73 -21.00 -1.29 5.31
N ASP A 74 -20.90 -2.34 4.50
CA ASP A 74 -21.62 -3.59 4.60
C ASP A 74 -20.81 -4.57 5.48
N PRO A 75 -21.33 -4.96 6.66
CA PRO A 75 -20.67 -5.95 7.51
C PRO A 75 -20.37 -7.26 6.81
N SER A 76 -21.23 -7.69 5.87
CA SER A 76 -21.05 -8.95 5.14
C SER A 76 -19.79 -8.93 4.28
N ARG A 77 -19.47 -7.77 3.69
CA ARG A 77 -18.26 -7.57 2.88
C ARG A 77 -17.00 -7.58 3.72
N HIS A 78 -17.03 -6.92 4.88
CA HIS A 78 -15.92 -6.94 5.83
C HIS A 78 -15.63 -8.36 6.32
N ILE A 79 -16.67 -9.11 6.70
CA ILE A 79 -16.53 -10.50 7.14
C ILE A 79 -15.99 -11.39 6.03
N GLN A 80 -16.49 -11.22 4.80
CA GLN A 80 -16.00 -11.98 3.65
C GLN A 80 -14.50 -11.74 3.45
N LEU A 81 -14.09 -10.47 3.38
CA LEU A 81 -12.69 -10.10 3.19
C LEU A 81 -11.80 -10.60 4.33
N LEU A 82 -12.22 -10.43 5.58
CA LEU A 82 -11.48 -10.94 6.73
C LEU A 82 -11.33 -12.47 6.67
N GLY A 83 -12.35 -13.19 6.21
CA GLY A 83 -12.27 -14.63 5.97
C GLY A 83 -11.38 -15.02 4.79
N GLN A 84 -11.04 -14.09 3.90
CA GLN A 84 -10.05 -14.31 2.83
C GLN A 84 -8.63 -14.00 3.29
N LEU A 85 -8.46 -13.01 4.16
CA LEU A 85 -7.16 -12.56 4.68
C LEU A 85 -6.69 -13.36 5.91
N GLY A 86 -7.58 -14.10 6.56
CA GLY A 86 -7.29 -14.76 7.83
C GLY A 86 -8.45 -15.58 8.38
N ASP A 87 -8.32 -15.96 9.64
CA ASP A 87 -9.24 -16.85 10.32
C ASP A 87 -9.79 -16.20 11.59
N PHE A 88 -11.07 -16.46 11.86
CA PHE A 88 -11.70 -16.10 13.14
C PHE A 88 -11.35 -17.16 14.18
N THR A 89 -10.93 -16.72 15.37
CA THR A 89 -10.48 -17.61 16.46
C THR A 89 -11.57 -18.61 16.86
N HIS A 90 -12.83 -18.17 16.94
CA HIS A 90 -13.99 -19.00 17.25
C HIS A 90 -15.24 -18.55 16.48
N GLN A 91 -16.25 -19.42 16.37
CA GLN A 91 -17.50 -19.05 15.70
C GLN A 91 -18.25 -17.93 16.44
N ASP A 92 -18.24 -17.96 17.78
CA ASP A 92 -18.84 -16.93 18.63
C ASP A 92 -18.14 -15.56 18.48
N THR A 93 -16.85 -15.55 18.11
CA THR A 93 -16.10 -14.30 17.88
C THR A 93 -16.44 -13.66 16.54
N LYS A 94 -16.83 -14.45 15.53
CA LYS A 94 -17.36 -13.92 14.26
C LYS A 94 -18.68 -13.18 14.47
N GLU A 95 -19.61 -13.74 15.23
CA GLU A 95 -20.89 -13.08 15.55
C GLU A 95 -20.70 -11.84 16.43
N ALA A 96 -19.71 -11.86 17.33
CA ALA A 96 -19.30 -10.67 18.08
C ALA A 96 -18.73 -9.58 17.15
N PHE A 97 -17.92 -9.98 16.17
CA PHE A 97 -17.34 -9.08 15.18
C PHE A 97 -18.38 -8.49 14.22
N GLU A 98 -19.37 -9.28 13.78
CA GLU A 98 -20.50 -8.80 12.97
C GLU A 98 -21.31 -7.72 13.70
N ARG A 99 -21.60 -7.95 14.99
CA ARG A 99 -22.28 -6.94 15.84
C ARG A 99 -21.43 -5.69 16.00
N TRP A 100 -20.12 -5.85 16.16
CA TRP A 100 -19.15 -4.76 16.26
C TRP A 100 -19.06 -3.92 14.98
N LEU A 101 -18.94 -4.55 13.79
CA LEU A 101 -18.92 -3.86 12.49
C LEU A 101 -20.15 -2.96 12.31
N GLY A 102 -21.31 -3.41 12.79
CA GLY A 102 -22.55 -2.62 12.80
C GLY A 102 -22.50 -1.38 13.68
N SER A 103 -21.69 -1.37 14.75
CA SER A 103 -21.55 -0.22 15.67
C SER A 103 -20.44 0.76 15.28
N VAL A 104 -19.34 0.29 14.68
CA VAL A 104 -18.15 1.10 14.34
C VAL A 104 -18.45 2.18 13.30
N HIS A 105 -19.41 1.93 12.41
CA HIS A 105 -19.80 2.87 11.37
C HIS A 105 -20.58 4.09 11.88
N VAL A 106 -20.92 4.13 13.17
CA VAL A 106 -21.72 5.21 13.76
C VAL A 106 -20.86 6.32 14.39
N ASP A 107 -19.60 6.05 14.80
CA ASP A 107 -18.82 7.03 15.60
C ASP A 107 -17.28 6.95 15.39
N ARG A 108 -16.82 7.18 14.13
CA ARG A 108 -15.39 7.10 13.73
C ARG A 108 -14.43 8.07 14.45
N GLY A 109 -14.94 9.05 15.20
CA GLY A 109 -14.13 10.11 15.83
C GLY A 109 -13.61 9.82 17.23
N ASN A 110 -14.17 8.83 17.95
CA ASN A 110 -13.93 8.64 19.39
C ASN A 110 -12.67 7.79 19.68
N PRO A 111 -11.61 8.35 20.33
CA PRO A 111 -10.38 7.61 20.60
C PRO A 111 -10.53 6.44 21.59
N CYS A 112 -11.51 6.50 22.49
CA CYS A 112 -11.77 5.40 23.43
C CYS A 112 -12.40 4.21 22.73
N LEU A 113 -13.27 4.46 21.74
CA LEU A 113 -13.84 3.40 20.91
C LEU A 113 -12.75 2.76 20.04
N ARG A 114 -11.84 3.54 19.46
CA ARG A 114 -10.73 3.00 18.65
C ARG A 114 -9.91 1.90 19.33
N ARG A 115 -9.53 2.07 20.60
CA ARG A 115 -8.74 1.05 21.33
C ARG A 115 -9.55 -0.21 21.64
N GLU A 116 -10.82 -0.05 21.97
CA GLU A 116 -11.72 -1.18 22.20
C GLU A 116 -11.91 -1.98 20.91
N GLU A 117 -12.06 -1.28 19.79
CA GLU A 117 -12.20 -1.84 18.46
C GLU A 117 -10.95 -2.61 18.00
N GLU A 118 -9.76 -2.03 18.17
CA GLU A 118 -8.48 -2.71 17.90
C GLU A 118 -8.32 -3.98 18.74
N SER A 119 -8.70 -3.92 20.02
CA SER A 119 -8.68 -5.08 20.91
C SER A 119 -9.64 -6.18 20.45
N ILE A 120 -10.82 -5.82 19.94
CA ILE A 120 -11.79 -6.80 19.40
C ILE A 120 -11.22 -7.48 18.16
N LEU A 121 -10.68 -6.71 17.21
CA LEU A 121 -10.07 -7.26 16.01
C LEU A 121 -8.91 -8.21 16.35
N ALA A 122 -7.98 -7.77 17.20
CA ALA A 122 -6.80 -8.56 17.60
C ALA A 122 -7.13 -9.84 18.40
N THR A 123 -8.30 -9.91 19.05
CA THR A 123 -8.73 -11.08 19.83
C THR A 123 -9.61 -12.05 19.04
N CYS A 124 -10.39 -11.53 18.09
CA CYS A 124 -11.41 -12.30 17.38
C CYS A 124 -10.91 -12.89 16.06
N TRP A 125 -9.84 -12.33 15.50
CA TRP A 125 -9.36 -12.64 14.16
C TRP A 125 -7.83 -12.57 14.10
N HIS A 126 -7.23 -13.43 13.27
CA HIS A 126 -5.81 -13.38 12.97
C HIS A 126 -5.57 -13.60 11.48
N PRO A 127 -4.53 -12.99 10.89
CA PRO A 127 -4.17 -13.25 9.50
C PRO A 127 -3.77 -14.71 9.29
N HIS A 128 -3.84 -15.18 8.04
CA HIS A 128 -3.39 -16.53 7.70
C HIS A 128 -1.88 -16.69 8.00
N PRO A 129 -1.45 -17.75 8.70
CA PRO A 129 -0.05 -17.93 9.09
C PRO A 129 0.91 -17.92 7.89
N GLY A 130 2.00 -17.19 8.01
CA GLY A 130 3.03 -17.06 6.97
C GLY A 130 2.63 -16.18 5.78
N SER A 131 1.45 -15.53 5.82
CA SER A 131 1.09 -14.49 4.86
C SER A 131 1.87 -13.20 5.14
N LEU A 132 1.93 -12.31 4.14
CA LEU A 132 2.57 -11.00 4.34
C LEU A 132 1.88 -10.18 5.45
N LEU A 133 0.55 -10.31 5.58
CA LEU A 133 -0.22 -9.67 6.65
C LEU A 133 0.09 -10.26 8.03
N ASP A 134 0.32 -11.58 8.11
CA ASP A 134 0.80 -12.22 9.33
C ASP A 134 2.18 -11.71 9.73
N TYR A 135 3.10 -11.58 8.78
CA TYR A 135 4.40 -10.97 9.04
C TYR A 135 4.28 -9.49 9.46
N LEU A 136 3.39 -8.69 8.85
CA LEU A 136 3.16 -7.31 9.30
C LEU A 136 2.74 -7.24 10.78
N PHE A 137 1.93 -8.18 11.23
CA PHE A 137 1.39 -8.21 12.59
C PHE A 137 2.40 -8.77 13.59
N ASN A 138 3.10 -9.85 13.21
CA ASN A 138 3.82 -10.70 14.14
C ASN A 138 5.35 -10.74 13.93
N ASP A 139 5.82 -10.54 12.70
CA ASP A 139 7.25 -10.52 12.36
C ASP A 139 7.59 -9.48 11.27
N PRO A 140 7.59 -8.17 11.59
CA PRO A 140 7.86 -7.12 10.61
C PRO A 140 9.24 -7.24 9.94
N ALA A 141 10.18 -7.93 10.59
CA ALA A 141 11.49 -8.19 10.00
C ALA A 141 11.38 -9.09 8.76
N GLU A 142 10.46 -10.06 8.76
CA GLU A 142 10.23 -10.90 7.58
C GLU A 142 9.67 -10.08 6.40
N VAL A 143 8.79 -9.10 6.65
CA VAL A 143 8.31 -8.17 5.60
C VAL A 143 9.48 -7.42 4.96
N GLY A 144 10.36 -6.85 5.80
CA GLY A 144 11.56 -6.15 5.33
C GLY A 144 12.47 -7.06 4.50
N ARG A 145 12.69 -8.31 4.94
CA ARG A 145 13.48 -9.30 4.20
C ARG A 145 12.86 -9.64 2.85
N LEU A 146 11.57 -9.97 2.80
CA LEU A 146 10.87 -10.36 1.58
C LEU A 146 10.91 -9.26 0.51
N LEU A 147 10.58 -8.03 0.90
CA LEU A 147 10.57 -6.90 -0.04
C LEU A 147 11.97 -6.48 -0.45
N ALA A 148 12.96 -6.53 0.45
CA ALA A 148 14.36 -6.25 0.10
C ALA A 148 14.92 -7.29 -0.89
N GLU A 149 14.59 -8.57 -0.68
CA GLU A 149 15.01 -9.66 -1.57
C GLU A 149 14.46 -9.47 -2.99
N ARG A 150 13.22 -8.96 -3.11
CA ARG A 150 12.62 -8.64 -4.42
C ARG A 150 13.35 -7.53 -5.17
N LEU A 151 14.03 -6.62 -4.46
CA LEU A 151 14.82 -5.53 -5.03
C LEU A 151 16.27 -5.93 -5.34
N ARG A 152 16.75 -7.08 -4.86
CA ARG A 152 18.15 -7.48 -5.01
C ARG A 152 18.50 -7.85 -6.46
N PRO A 153 19.53 -7.21 -7.05
CA PRO A 153 20.03 -7.56 -8.38
C PRO A 153 20.32 -9.05 -8.54
N GLY A 154 19.80 -9.65 -9.60
CA GLY A 154 20.15 -11.02 -9.99
C GLY A 154 19.23 -12.13 -9.45
N ASN A 155 18.19 -11.80 -8.69
CA ASN A 155 17.20 -12.76 -8.21
C ASN A 155 16.19 -13.24 -9.27
N GLY A 156 16.41 -12.89 -10.55
CA GLY A 156 15.59 -13.37 -11.66
C GLY A 156 14.24 -12.68 -11.83
N HIS A 157 13.88 -11.75 -10.96
CA HIS A 157 12.67 -10.95 -11.07
C HIS A 157 12.95 -9.64 -11.83
N SER A 158 12.15 -9.34 -12.86
CA SER A 158 12.21 -8.02 -13.51
C SER A 158 11.51 -6.98 -12.64
N LEU A 159 12.07 -5.78 -12.60
CA LEU A 159 11.42 -4.60 -12.02
C LEU A 159 11.84 -3.37 -12.81
N ARG A 160 10.85 -2.63 -13.31
CA ARG A 160 11.08 -1.32 -13.92
C ARG A 160 10.13 -0.30 -13.31
N LEU A 161 10.58 0.95 -13.27
CA LEU A 161 9.73 2.10 -13.01
C LEU A 161 9.51 2.84 -14.33
N ILE A 162 8.25 2.96 -14.75
CA ILE A 162 7.86 3.63 -15.98
C ILE A 162 7.13 4.92 -15.64
N GLY A 163 7.75 6.05 -15.97
CA GLY A 163 7.15 7.37 -15.82
C GLY A 163 6.27 7.71 -17.02
N HIS A 164 5.06 8.19 -16.74
CA HIS A 164 4.11 8.71 -17.73
C HIS A 164 4.02 10.22 -17.65
N SER A 165 4.25 10.90 -18.77
CA SER A 165 3.88 12.31 -18.91
C SER A 165 2.36 12.44 -19.03
N LEU A 166 1.80 13.50 -18.47
CA LEU A 166 0.38 13.86 -18.66
C LEU A 166 0.16 14.78 -19.86
N THR A 167 1.23 15.12 -20.60
CA THR A 167 1.17 16.04 -21.74
C THR A 167 0.33 15.41 -22.86
N GLY A 168 -0.74 16.11 -23.28
CA GLY A 168 -1.62 15.65 -24.35
C GLY A 168 -2.63 14.57 -23.94
N VAL A 169 -2.65 14.15 -22.66
CA VAL A 169 -3.64 13.19 -22.16
C VAL A 169 -4.98 13.91 -21.97
N PRO A 170 -6.08 13.44 -22.58
CA PRO A 170 -7.38 14.07 -22.41
C PRO A 170 -7.93 13.85 -20.99
N ALA A 171 -8.66 14.84 -20.46
CA ALA A 171 -9.24 14.78 -19.12
C ALA A 171 -10.12 13.54 -18.88
N ALA A 172 -10.81 13.06 -19.92
CA ALA A 172 -11.62 11.84 -19.84
C ALA A 172 -10.78 10.58 -19.53
N ALA A 173 -9.55 10.49 -20.07
CA ALA A 173 -8.64 9.37 -19.80
C ALA A 173 -7.93 9.51 -18.44
N LEU A 174 -7.78 10.73 -17.92
CA LEU A 174 -7.26 10.97 -16.56
C LEU A 174 -8.33 10.77 -15.48
N ARG A 175 -9.61 10.89 -15.84
CA ARG A 175 -10.72 10.86 -14.89
C ARG A 175 -10.70 9.64 -13.96
N PRO A 176 -10.42 8.41 -14.43
CA PRO A 176 -10.33 7.25 -13.55
C PRO A 176 -9.27 7.40 -12.45
N PHE A 177 -8.11 8.01 -12.75
CA PHE A 177 -7.04 8.24 -11.78
C PHE A 177 -7.39 9.33 -10.77
N VAL A 178 -8.10 10.37 -11.22
CA VAL A 178 -8.65 11.43 -10.35
C VAL A 178 -9.72 10.85 -9.42
N ASP A 179 -10.63 10.03 -9.95
CA ASP A 179 -11.71 9.43 -9.16
C ASP A 179 -11.19 8.34 -8.20
N SER A 180 -10.09 7.68 -8.55
CA SER A 180 -9.45 6.66 -7.72
C SER A 180 -8.38 7.21 -6.78
N LEU A 181 -7.94 8.45 -7.02
CA LEU A 181 -6.77 9.07 -6.38
C LEU A 181 -5.58 8.12 -6.50
N THR A 182 -5.21 7.79 -7.74
CA THR A 182 -4.11 6.87 -8.04
C THR A 182 -3.02 7.61 -8.80
N VAL A 183 -1.81 7.67 -8.25
CA VAL A 183 -0.65 8.34 -8.89
C VAL A 183 0.44 7.36 -9.31
N ALA A 184 0.40 6.13 -8.81
CA ALA A 184 1.20 5.00 -9.28
C ALA A 184 0.32 3.74 -9.35
N TYR A 185 0.72 2.77 -10.16
CA TYR A 185 0.03 1.48 -10.29
C TYR A 185 0.97 0.39 -10.80
N VAL A 186 0.69 -0.86 -10.45
CA VAL A 186 1.37 -2.03 -11.01
C VAL A 186 0.71 -2.50 -12.31
N ARG A 187 1.55 -2.91 -13.28
CA ARG A 187 1.11 -3.68 -14.44
C ARG A 187 2.15 -4.72 -14.81
N GLY A 188 1.84 -5.99 -14.57
CA GLY A 188 2.78 -7.09 -14.79
C GLY A 188 3.97 -6.95 -13.84
N ALA A 189 5.18 -6.78 -14.38
CA ALA A 189 6.40 -6.65 -13.58
C ALA A 189 6.93 -5.21 -13.52
N ASP A 190 6.10 -4.24 -13.90
CA ASP A 190 6.47 -2.83 -13.96
C ASP A 190 5.60 -2.01 -12.99
N ILE A 191 6.23 -1.06 -12.30
CA ILE A 191 5.56 0.01 -11.56
C ILE A 191 5.43 1.20 -12.50
N HIS A 192 4.23 1.73 -12.65
CA HIS A 192 3.94 2.91 -13.46
C HIS A 192 3.69 4.10 -12.55
N LEU A 193 4.25 5.26 -12.89
CA LEU A 193 4.16 6.49 -12.10
C LEU A 193 3.68 7.64 -12.98
N LEU A 194 2.69 8.41 -12.52
CA LEU A 194 2.34 9.69 -13.12
C LEU A 194 3.41 10.70 -12.77
N ALA A 195 4.38 10.92 -13.68
CA ALA A 195 5.62 11.64 -13.38
C ALA A 195 5.44 13.04 -12.76
N PRO A 196 4.40 13.83 -13.08
CA PRO A 196 4.17 15.12 -12.43
C PRO A 196 3.89 15.08 -10.93
N VAL A 197 3.68 13.91 -10.32
CA VAL A 197 3.47 13.79 -8.86
C VAL A 197 4.73 14.07 -8.05
N LEU A 198 5.92 13.90 -8.66
CA LEU A 198 7.19 13.94 -7.95
C LEU A 198 7.48 15.28 -7.25
N PRO A 199 7.34 16.45 -7.90
CA PRO A 199 7.58 17.73 -7.22
C PRO A 199 6.63 17.94 -6.04
N VAL A 200 5.39 17.45 -6.13
CA VAL A 200 4.40 17.54 -5.04
C VAL A 200 4.87 16.72 -3.83
N LEU A 201 5.31 15.48 -4.05
CA LEU A 201 5.83 14.64 -2.97
C LEU A 201 7.08 15.26 -2.31
N GLU A 202 7.97 15.90 -3.09
CA GLU A 202 9.18 16.56 -2.58
C GLU A 202 8.85 17.82 -1.76
N GLU A 203 7.93 18.65 -2.22
CA GLU A 203 7.46 19.83 -1.49
C GLU A 203 6.83 19.44 -0.16
N TRP A 204 5.97 18.42 -0.16
CA TRP A 204 5.34 17.90 1.06
C TRP A 204 6.34 17.31 2.04
N GLU A 205 7.32 16.58 1.53
CA GLU A 205 8.38 16.02 2.36
C GLU A 205 9.25 17.12 3.00
N ALA A 206 9.43 18.26 2.32
CA ALA A 206 10.13 19.42 2.86
C ALA A 206 9.31 20.21 3.89
N ASP A 207 7.98 20.28 3.70
CA ASP A 207 7.05 21.04 4.55
C ASP A 207 6.54 20.26 5.77
N ALA A 208 6.71 18.94 5.81
CA ALA A 208 6.21 18.09 6.88
C ALA A 208 6.94 18.28 8.22
N VAL A 209 6.41 19.18 9.05
CA VAL A 209 6.74 19.33 10.49
C VAL A 209 6.36 18.08 11.30
N PHE A 210 5.57 17.17 10.73
CA PHE A 210 5.03 15.97 11.38
C PHE A 210 5.24 14.75 10.49
N ILE A 211 6.46 14.19 10.46
CA ILE A 211 6.63 12.82 9.96
C ILE A 211 6.09 11.89 11.06
N GLU A 212 4.78 11.64 11.03
CA GLU A 212 4.19 10.50 11.73
C GLU A 212 4.48 9.25 10.91
N GLY A 213 5.25 8.32 11.47
CA GLY A 213 5.70 7.15 10.75
C GLY A 213 6.91 6.51 11.39
N CYS A 214 7.17 5.28 10.97
CA CYS A 214 8.05 4.38 11.68
C CYS A 214 9.43 4.25 11.02
N ALA A 215 9.59 4.71 9.77
CA ALA A 215 10.78 4.47 8.96
C ALA A 215 11.31 5.73 8.26
N PRO A 216 12.64 5.86 8.05
CA PRO A 216 13.28 6.96 7.32
C PRO A 216 13.13 6.80 5.79
N VAL A 217 11.98 6.32 5.32
CA VAL A 217 11.68 6.17 3.89
C VAL A 217 11.10 7.50 3.40
N SER A 218 11.37 7.89 2.15
CA SER A 218 10.75 9.09 1.57
C SER A 218 9.27 8.89 1.26
N LEU A 219 8.51 9.95 0.97
CA LEU A 219 7.11 9.80 0.51
C LEU A 219 7.04 8.99 -0.80
N LEU A 220 7.92 9.32 -1.76
CA LEU A 220 8.09 8.52 -2.97
C LEU A 220 8.49 7.08 -2.64
N GLY A 221 9.39 6.87 -1.67
CA GLY A 221 9.80 5.53 -1.27
C GLY A 221 8.64 4.71 -0.69
N ALA A 222 7.78 5.31 0.13
CA ALA A 222 6.60 4.66 0.67
C ALA A 222 5.59 4.29 -0.44
N LEU A 223 5.35 5.20 -1.39
CA LEU A 223 4.53 4.92 -2.59
C LEU A 223 5.10 3.74 -3.38
N LEU A 224 6.41 3.74 -3.65
CA LEU A 224 7.03 2.65 -4.40
C LEU A 224 7.03 1.33 -3.64
N ILE A 225 7.10 1.35 -2.30
CA ILE A 225 6.96 0.15 -1.45
C ILE A 225 5.52 -0.38 -1.50
N HIS A 226 4.51 0.50 -1.52
CA HIS A 226 3.12 0.12 -1.71
C HIS A 226 2.95 -0.66 -3.03
N GLU A 227 3.38 -0.08 -4.15
CA GLU A 227 3.31 -0.73 -5.46
C GLU A 227 4.14 -2.02 -5.52
N LEU A 228 5.33 -2.03 -4.92
CA LEU A 228 6.15 -3.25 -4.82
C LEU A 228 5.43 -4.35 -4.05
N THR A 229 4.68 -4.00 -3.02
CA THR A 229 3.92 -4.94 -2.19
C THR A 229 2.75 -5.53 -2.98
N GLU A 230 1.99 -4.68 -3.70
CA GLU A 230 0.94 -5.17 -4.60
C GLU A 230 1.49 -6.10 -5.66
N MET A 231 2.63 -5.77 -6.27
CA MET A 231 3.30 -6.61 -7.25
C MET A 231 3.68 -7.99 -6.68
N VAL A 232 4.29 -8.04 -5.50
CA VAL A 232 4.65 -9.30 -4.84
C VAL A 232 3.41 -10.15 -4.53
N LEU A 233 2.31 -9.51 -4.10
CA LEU A 233 1.05 -10.19 -3.81
C LEU A 233 0.36 -10.70 -5.08
N GLU A 234 0.35 -9.91 -6.16
CA GLU A 234 -0.20 -10.30 -7.47
C GLU A 234 0.57 -11.50 -8.07
N GLU A 235 1.90 -11.51 -7.95
CA GLU A 235 2.76 -12.62 -8.40
C GLU A 235 2.40 -13.95 -7.72
N SER A 236 1.91 -13.92 -6.47
CA SER A 236 1.48 -15.12 -5.74
C SER A 236 0.19 -15.74 -6.33
N LYS A 237 -0.63 -14.94 -7.03
CA LYS A 237 -1.95 -15.33 -7.56
C LYS A 237 -2.94 -15.91 -6.54
N ILE A 238 -2.67 -15.70 -5.25
CA ILE A 238 -3.54 -16.11 -4.15
C ILE A 238 -4.59 -15.04 -3.90
N TRP A 239 -4.17 -13.78 -3.99
CA TRP A 239 -4.94 -12.62 -3.57
C TRP A 239 -5.72 -11.99 -4.73
N ASP A 240 -6.94 -11.56 -4.44
CA ASP A 240 -7.62 -10.60 -5.29
C ASP A 240 -6.97 -9.20 -5.17
N PHE A 241 -7.34 -8.31 -6.10
CA PHE A 241 -6.77 -6.97 -6.12
C PHE A 241 -7.03 -6.19 -4.83
N LEU A 242 -8.26 -6.30 -4.27
CA LEU A 242 -8.65 -5.52 -3.10
C LEU A 242 -7.89 -6.00 -1.86
N GLU A 243 -7.72 -7.30 -1.71
CA GLU A 243 -6.90 -7.92 -0.67
C GLU A 243 -5.45 -7.44 -0.74
N ALA A 244 -4.85 -7.49 -1.94
CA ALA A 244 -3.49 -7.03 -2.16
C ALA A 244 -3.32 -5.54 -1.82
N HIS A 245 -4.27 -4.72 -2.29
CA HIS A 245 -4.30 -3.28 -2.03
C HIS A 245 -4.43 -2.97 -0.53
N ILE A 246 -5.28 -3.70 0.19
CA ILE A 246 -5.46 -3.52 1.63
C ILE A 246 -4.19 -3.85 2.41
N ILE A 247 -3.48 -4.93 2.04
CA ILE A 247 -2.20 -5.29 2.66
C ILE A 247 -1.14 -4.21 2.35
N ALA A 248 -1.06 -3.75 1.11
CA ALA A 248 -0.13 -2.70 0.69
C ALA A 248 -0.39 -1.37 1.41
N CYS A 249 -1.65 -0.90 1.47
CA CYS A 249 -2.03 0.29 2.23
C CYS A 249 -1.75 0.14 3.73
N THR A 250 -1.89 -1.07 4.28
CA THR A 250 -1.57 -1.32 5.70
C THR A 250 -0.10 -1.11 5.97
N LEU A 251 0.78 -1.64 5.10
CA LEU A 251 2.22 -1.41 5.18
C LEU A 251 2.57 0.07 4.96
N GLU A 252 1.97 0.71 3.96
CA GLU A 252 2.15 2.14 3.67
C GLU A 252 1.83 3.00 4.90
N ARG A 253 0.70 2.75 5.56
CA ARG A 253 0.30 3.48 6.77
C ARG A 253 1.22 3.21 7.96
N CYS A 254 1.80 2.02 8.05
CA CYS A 254 2.85 1.77 9.05
C CYS A 254 4.11 2.63 8.77
N LEU A 255 4.41 2.91 7.51
CA LEU A 255 5.59 3.69 7.10
C LEU A 255 5.38 5.21 7.23
N LYS A 256 4.23 5.73 6.77
CA LYS A 256 3.97 7.17 6.61
C LYS A 256 2.62 7.66 7.15
N GLY A 257 1.90 6.83 7.91
CA GLY A 257 0.58 7.20 8.42
C GLY A 257 -0.39 7.55 7.29
N HIS A 258 -1.19 8.59 7.46
CA HIS A 258 -2.14 9.07 6.45
C HIS A 258 -1.53 10.02 5.42
N MET A 259 -0.24 10.33 5.50
CA MET A 259 0.36 11.39 4.69
C MET A 259 0.31 11.11 3.20
N LEU A 260 0.55 9.87 2.77
CA LEU A 260 0.58 9.57 1.34
C LEU A 260 -0.81 9.69 0.72
N HIS A 261 -1.85 9.18 1.38
CA HIS A 261 -3.24 9.36 0.95
C HIS A 261 -3.60 10.84 0.75
N VAL A 262 -3.24 11.70 1.71
CA VAL A 262 -3.49 13.15 1.61
C VAL A 262 -2.70 13.79 0.46
N ALA A 263 -1.42 13.42 0.29
CA ALA A 263 -0.60 13.95 -0.80
C ALA A 263 -1.15 13.55 -2.18
N VAL A 264 -1.72 12.36 -2.28
CA VAL A 264 -2.36 11.84 -3.50
C VAL A 264 -3.71 12.53 -3.75
N GLU A 265 -4.49 12.80 -2.71
CA GLU A 265 -5.70 13.63 -2.77
C GLU A 265 -5.38 15.02 -3.32
N ASP A 266 -4.40 15.70 -2.73
CA ASP A 266 -4.02 17.06 -3.08
C ASP A 266 -3.35 17.17 -4.45
N PHE A 267 -2.75 16.09 -4.97
CA PHE A 267 -2.24 16.07 -6.35
C PHE A 267 -3.36 16.27 -7.40
N PHE A 268 -4.57 15.80 -7.11
CA PHE A 268 -5.68 15.82 -8.07
C PHE A 268 -6.70 16.97 -7.86
N LEU A 269 -6.57 17.75 -6.78
CA LEU A 269 -7.46 18.86 -6.41
C LEU A 269 -6.89 20.23 -6.81
#